data_AF-A0A2K1DXG0-F1
#
_entry.id   AF-A0A2K1DXG0-F1
#
_cell.length_a   1.000
_cell.length_b   1.000
_cell.length_c   1.000
_cell.angle_alpha   90.00
_cell.angle_beta   90.00
_cell.angle_gamma   90.00
#
_symmetry.space_group_name_H-M   'P 1'
#
loop_
_entity.id
_entity.type
_entity.pdbx_description
1 polymer ?
#
loop_
_entity_poly.entity_id
_entity_poly.type
_entity_poly.pdbx_seq_one_letter_code
_entity_poly.pdbx_strand_id
1 'polypeptide(L)' 'MKTKHTNKEVLVNGLKKLAIALLYMFLGPILLHIAFSNQEKPLYIPILIVGLLICFFAIYMAFRGLKTIIDSMFNSN' A
#
# COMPACT_ATOMS: atom_id res chain seq x y z
N MET A 1 2.42 36.99 0.01
CA MET A 1 3.05 35.82 -0.67
C MET A 1 1.98 35.15 -1.54
N LYS A 2 2.25 34.89 -2.83
CA LYS A 2 1.35 34.05 -3.65
C LYS A 2 1.47 32.62 -3.15
N THR A 3 0.37 32.01 -2.73
CA THR A 3 0.35 30.59 -2.36
C THR A 3 0.63 29.75 -3.61
N LYS A 4 1.60 28.84 -3.56
CA LYS A 4 1.74 27.82 -4.62
C LYS A 4 0.48 26.95 -4.56
N HIS A 5 -0.24 26.87 -5.68
CA HIS A 5 -1.40 25.99 -5.78
C HIS A 5 -0.92 24.53 -5.80
N THR A 6 -1.59 23.66 -5.04
CA THR A 6 -1.35 22.21 -5.04
C THR A 6 -1.48 21.64 -6.45
N ASN A 7 -0.54 20.78 -6.85
CA ASN A 7 -0.65 20.06 -8.11
C ASN A 7 -1.69 18.93 -7.97
N LYS A 8 -2.91 19.19 -8.45
CA LYS A 8 -4.05 18.25 -8.34
C LYS A 8 -3.81 16.92 -9.05
N GLU A 9 -3.08 16.90 -10.16
CA GLU A 9 -2.79 15.67 -10.90
C GLU A 9 -1.89 14.73 -10.08
N VAL A 10 -0.84 15.29 -9.48
CA VAL A 10 0.08 14.53 -8.61
C VAL A 10 -0.64 14.08 -7.34
N LEU A 11 -1.50 14.93 -6.77
CA LEU A 11 -2.33 14.59 -5.61
C LEU A 11 -3.23 13.37 -5.88
N VAL A 12 -3.95 13.37 -7.01
CA VAL A 12 -4.81 12.25 -7.42
C VAL A 12 -3.99 10.98 -7.62
N ASN A 13 -2.79 11.07 -8.18
CA ASN A 13 -1.89 9.93 -8.31
C ASN A 13 -1.42 9.39 -6.94
N GLY A 14 -1.19 10.26 -5.96
CA GLY A 14 -0.91 9.86 -4.58
C GLY A 14 -2.09 9.13 -3.94
N LEU A 15 -3.31 9.65 -4.09
CA LEU A 15 -4.52 9.02 -3.60
C LEU A 15 -4.79 7.65 -4.25
N LYS A 16 -4.58 7.51 -5.56
CA LYS A 16 -4.68 6.20 -6.25
C LYS A 16 -3.73 5.17 -5.65
N LYS A 17 -2.48 5.56 -5.38
CA LYS A 17 -1.50 4.66 -4.73
C LYS A 17 -1.95 4.25 -3.33
N LEU A 18 -2.52 5.17 -2.55
CA LEU A 18 -3.07 4.84 -1.23
C LEU A 18 -4.31 3.94 -1.30
N ALA A 19 -5.19 4.14 -2.27
CA ALA A 19 -6.35 3.26 -2.47
C ALA A 19 -5.91 1.82 -2.78
N ILE A 20 -4.90 1.64 -3.63
CA ILE A 20 -4.31 0.33 -3.92
C ILE A 20 -3.65 -0.25 -2.66
N ALA A 21 -2.87 0.55 -1.93
CA ALA A 21 -2.25 0.12 -0.67
C ALA A 21 -3.30 -0.37 0.33
N LEU A 22 -4.42 0.33 0.46
CA LEU A 22 -5.52 -0.02 1.35
C LEU A 22 -6.12 -1.39 1.01
N LEU A 23 -6.33 -1.69 -0.28
CA LEU A 23 -6.80 -3.03 -0.70
C LEU A 23 -5.84 -4.13 -0.26
N TYR A 24 -4.54 -3.92 -0.45
CA TYR A 24 -3.53 -4.88 -0.01
C TYR A 24 -3.38 -4.97 1.51
N MET A 25 -3.65 -3.89 2.25
CA MET A 25 -3.69 -3.89 3.72
C MET A 25 -4.78 -4.79 4.29
N PHE A 26 -5.88 -5.03 3.55
CA PHE A 26 -6.86 -6.05 3.93
C PHE A 26 -6.49 -7.43 3.40
N LEU A 27 -6.05 -7.51 2.14
CA LEU A 27 -5.75 -8.79 1.50
C LEU A 27 -4.60 -9.55 2.18
N GLY A 28 -3.53 -8.85 2.56
CA GLY A 28 -2.37 -9.46 3.22
C GLY A 28 -2.74 -10.17 4.51
N PRO A 29 -3.34 -9.49 5.50
CA PRO A 29 -3.81 -10.11 6.74
C PRO A 29 -4.83 -11.22 6.53
N ILE A 30 -5.73 -11.11 5.55
CA ILE A 30 -6.68 -12.19 5.21
C ILE A 30 -5.91 -13.44 4.76
N LEU A 31 -4.92 -13.30 3.88
CA LEU A 31 -4.11 -14.44 3.43
C LEU A 31 -3.26 -15.02 4.56
N LEU A 32 -2.70 -14.18 5.43
CA LEU A 32 -1.99 -14.64 6.63
C LEU A 32 -2.92 -15.42 7.56
N HIS A 33 -4.14 -14.93 7.79
CA HIS A 33 -5.14 -15.63 8.59
C HIS A 33 -5.51 -16.99 7.99
N ILE A 34 -5.70 -17.07 6.67
CA ILE A 34 -5.96 -18.32 5.96
C ILE A 34 -4.77 -19.28 6.13
N ALA A 35 -3.53 -18.82 5.96
CA ALA A 35 -2.34 -19.63 6.14
C ALA A 35 -2.25 -20.17 7.57
N PHE A 36 -2.32 -19.30 8.58
CA PHE A 36 -2.22 -19.72 9.98
C PHE A 36 -3.38 -20.61 10.44
N SER A 37 -4.55 -20.52 9.82
CA SER A 37 -5.67 -21.43 10.10
C SER A 37 -5.54 -22.80 9.40
N ASN A 38 -4.59 -22.98 8.49
CA ASN A 38 -4.45 -24.18 7.66
C ASN A 38 -3.01 -24.75 7.65
N GLN A 39 -2.32 -24.73 8.80
CA GLN A 39 -0.91 -25.13 8.90
C GLN A 39 -0.61 -26.57 8.44
N GLU A 40 -1.59 -27.47 8.57
CA GLU A 40 -1.51 -28.89 8.16
C GLU A 40 -1.56 -29.09 6.64
N LYS A 41 -1.93 -28.05 5.86
CA LYS A 41 -2.15 -28.18 4.42
C LYS A 41 -0.85 -27.96 3.63
N PRO A 42 -0.63 -28.67 2.51
CA PRO A 42 0.56 -28.49 1.67
C PRO A 42 0.78 -27.05 1.19
N LEU A 43 -0.29 -26.26 1.07
CA LEU A 43 -0.25 -24.87 0.64
C LEU A 43 0.07 -23.87 1.75
N TYR A 44 0.27 -24.30 3.00
CA TYR A 44 0.58 -23.41 4.13
C TYR A 44 1.75 -22.47 3.85
N ILE A 45 2.92 -23.04 3.53
CA ILE A 45 4.15 -22.28 3.30
C ILE A 45 4.00 -21.32 2.09
N PRO A 46 3.49 -21.77 0.91
CA PRO A 46 3.22 -20.87 -0.21
C PRO A 46 2.31 -19.68 0.14
N ILE A 47 1.17 -19.91 0.80
CA ILE A 47 0.21 -18.85 1.13
C ILE A 47 0.81 -17.90 2.16
N LEU A 48 1.55 -18.42 3.15
CA LEU A 48 2.25 -17.61 4.14
C LEU A 48 3.24 -16.63 3.49
N ILE A 49 4.06 -17.12 2.56
CA ILE A 49 5.03 -16.29 1.83
C ILE A 49 4.30 -15.21 1.04
N VAL A 50 3.25 -15.56 0.30
CA VAL A 50 2.45 -14.59 -0.49
C VAL A 50 1.81 -13.53 0.41
N GLY A 51 1.23 -13.93 1.55
CA GLY A 51 0.64 -13.02 2.52
C GLY A 51 1.66 -12.02 3.07
N LEU A 52 2.85 -12.49 3.43
CA LEU A 52 3.94 -11.62 3.91
C LEU A 52 4.39 -10.64 2.82
N LEU A 53 4.60 -11.10 1.59
CA LEU A 53 4.99 -10.25 0.47
C LEU A 53 3.94 -9.17 0.18
N ILE A 54 2.65 -9.52 0.25
CA ILE A 54 1.55 -8.56 0.08
C ILE A 54 1.56 -7.53 1.20
N CYS A 55 1.78 -7.94 2.46
CA CYS A 55 1.90 -6.99 3.58
C CYS A 55 3.07 -6.01 3.39
N PHE A 56 4.26 -6.50 3.01
CA PHE A 56 5.41 -5.63 2.72
C PHE A 56 5.11 -4.67 1.55
N PHE A 57 4.47 -5.17 0.49
CA PHE A 57 4.09 -4.37 -0.66
C PHE A 57 3.07 -3.28 -0.29
N ALA A 58 2.08 -3.61 0.54
CA ALA A 58 1.07 -2.66 1.03
C ALA A 58 1.72 -1.50 1.79
N ILE A 59 2.65 -1.81 2.70
CA ILE A 59 3.40 -0.82 3.47
C ILE A 59 4.23 0.07 2.53
N TYR A 60 4.97 -0.54 1.59
CA TYR A 60 5.75 0.20 0.59
C TYR A 60 4.89 1.16 -0.24
N MET A 61 3.73 0.69 -0.72
CA MET A 61 2.80 1.52 -1.49
C MET A 61 2.20 2.66 -0.66
N ALA A 62 1.89 2.41 0.62
CA ALA A 62 1.37 3.43 1.52
C ALA A 62 2.38 4.59 1.68
N PHE A 63 3.64 4.27 1.95
CA PHE A 63 4.71 5.28 2.05
C PHE A 63 4.89 6.05 0.73
N ARG A 64 4.89 5.37 -0.42
CA ARG A 64 5.00 6.07 -1.72
C ARG A 64 3.79 6.92 -2.04
N GLY A 65 2.58 6.49 -1.67
CA GLY A 65 1.35 7.25 -1.82
C GLY A 65 1.41 8.54 -1.00
N LEU A 66 1.73 8.43 0.30
CA LEU A 66 1.90 9.57 1.20
C LEU A 66 2.97 10.55 0.70
N LYS A 67 4.14 10.04 0.29
CA LYS A 67 5.20 10.88 -0.27
C LYS A 67 4.73 11.65 -1.51
N THR A 68 4.00 10.98 -2.42
CA THR A 68 3.45 11.62 -3.62
C THR A 68 2.45 12.73 -3.26
N ILE A 69 1.63 12.54 -2.22
CA ILE A 69 0.69 13.56 -1.72
C ILE A 69 1.46 14.77 -1.17
N ILE A 70 2.47 14.53 -0.33
CA ILE A 70 3.31 15.60 0.25
C ILE A 70 4.01 16.38 -0.87
N ASP A 71 4.63 15.68 -1.83
CA ASP A 71 5.31 16.28 -2.97
C ASP A 71 4.33 17.15 -3.80
N SER A 72 3.07 16.73 -3.94
CA SER A 72 2.03 17.50 -4.65
C SER A 72 1.66 18.83 -3.99
N MET A 73 1.75 18.89 -2.66
CA MET A 73 1.40 20.07 -1.85
C MET A 73 2.57 21.03 -1.74
N PHE A 74 3.78 20.51 -1.60
CA PHE A 74 4.96 21.31 -1.32
C PHE A 74 5.86 21.54 -2.53
N ASN A 75 5.53 20.98 -3.70
CA ASN A 75 6.32 21.14 -4.94
C ASN A 75 7.81 20.89 -4.65
N SER A 76 8.09 19.76 -4.00
CA SER A 76 9.44 19.31 -3.70
C SER A 76 10.03 18.71 -4.97
N ASN A 77 10.64 19.54 -5.81
CA ASN A 77 11.58 19.09 -6.84
C ASN A 77 12.89 18.68 -6.16
#